data_AF-A0A8J5M2T6-F1
#
_entry.id   AF-A0A8J5M2T6-F1
#
_cell.length_a   1.000
_cell.length_b   1.000
_cell.length_c   1.000
_cell.angle_alpha   90.00
_cell.angle_beta   90.00
_cell.angle_gamma   90.00
#
_symmetry.space_group_name_H-M   'P 1'
#
loop_
_entity.id
_entity.type
_entity.pdbx_description
1 polymer ?
#
loop_
_entity_poly.entity_id
_entity_poly.type
_entity_poly.pdbx_seq_one_letter_code
_entity_poly.pdbx_strand_id
1 'polypeptide(L)' 'MRFATRQDETLHIKDFALVQGKQALLNLKLTGGTANMYVCSTITKCSFEV' A
#
# COMPACT_ATOMS: atom_id res chain seq x y z
N MET A 1 -3.12 6.69 -15.11
CA MET A 1 -4.05 7.43 -14.23
C MET A 1 -3.35 8.70 -13.76
N ARG A 2 -4.05 9.83 -13.63
CA ARG A 2 -3.48 11.06 -13.02
C ARG A 2 -4.32 11.39 -11.79
N PHE A 3 -3.65 11.57 -10.64
CA PHE A 3 -4.31 11.96 -9.40
C PHE A 3 -4.14 13.46 -9.17
N ALA A 4 -5.19 14.11 -8.67
CA ALA A 4 -5.14 15.53 -8.32
C ALA A 4 -4.28 15.77 -7.07
N THR A 5 -4.31 14.83 -6.12
CA THR A 5 -3.51 14.88 -4.90
C THR A 5 -2.81 13.56 -4.61
N ARG A 6 -1.74 13.62 -3.80
CA ARG A 6 -1.07 12.43 -3.25
C ARG A 6 -1.98 11.62 -2.31
N GLN A 7 -3.02 12.25 -1.75
CA GLN A 7 -4.01 11.59 -0.90
C GLN A 7 -4.93 10.71 -1.75
N ASP A 8 -5.37 11.19 -2.91
CA ASP A 8 -6.19 10.41 -3.85
C ASP A 8 -5.42 9.21 -4.40
N GLU A 9 -4.15 9.42 -4.74
CA GLU A 9 -3.22 8.33 -5.13
C GLU A 9 -3.12 7.28 -4.02
N THR A 10 -2.94 7.72 -2.77
CA THR A 10 -2.82 6.82 -1.61
C THR A 10 -4.09 6.01 -1.37
N LEU A 11 -5.26 6.64 -1.48
CA LEU A 11 -6.54 5.95 -1.32
C LEU A 11 -6.72 4.90 -2.42
N HIS A 12 -6.47 5.28 -3.68
CA HIS A 12 -6.55 4.36 -4.81
C HIS A 12 -5.64 3.13 -4.65
N ILE A 13 -4.38 3.33 -4.25
CA ILE A 13 -3.42 2.24 -4.03
C ILE A 13 -3.90 1.30 -2.90
N LYS A 14 -4.45 1.87 -1.82
CA LYS A 14 -4.97 1.08 -0.69
C LYS A 14 -6.16 0.23 -1.11
N ASP A 15 -7.11 0.81 -1.83
CA ASP A 15 -8.29 0.09 -2.32
C ASP A 15 -7.91 -1.02 -3.30
N PHE A 16 -6.97 -0.73 -4.22
CA PHE A 16 -6.42 -1.73 -5.15
C PHE A 16 -5.79 -2.92 -4.42
N ALA A 17 -5.00 -2.67 -3.37
CA ALA A 17 -4.41 -3.73 -2.56
C ALA A 17 -5.48 -4.50 -1.76
N LEU A 18 -6.51 -3.80 -1.27
CA LEU A 18 -7.60 -4.39 -0.48
C LEU A 18 -8.43 -5.39 -1.30
N VAL A 19 -8.73 -5.08 -2.56
CA VAL A 19 -9.41 -6.00 -3.49
C VAL A 19 -8.62 -7.31 -3.69
N GLN A 20 -7.30 -7.28 -3.46
CA GLN A 20 -6.43 -8.46 -3.53
C GLN A 20 -6.24 -9.16 -2.17
N GLY A 21 -7.00 -8.77 -1.14
CA GLY A 21 -6.86 -9.28 0.22
C GLY A 21 -5.57 -8.84 0.92
N LYS A 22 -4.95 -7.74 0.47
CA LYS A 22 -3.71 -7.19 1.04
C LYS A 22 -3.98 -5.83 1.67
N GLN A 23 -3.17 -5.43 2.62
CA GLN A 23 -3.21 -4.08 3.17
C GLN A 23 -1.94 -3.33 2.77
N ALA A 24 -2.08 -2.30 1.95
CA ALA A 24 -0.96 -1.42 1.61
C ALA A 24 -0.74 -0.36 2.69
N LEU A 25 0.51 -0.19 3.10
CA LEU A 25 0.98 0.86 4.00
C LEU A 25 1.99 1.75 3.27
N LEU A 26 1.93 3.05 3.53
CA LEU A 26 2.93 3.98 3.05
C LEU A 26 4.23 3.77 3.84
N ASN A 27 5.33 3.48 3.15
CA ASN A 27 6.63 3.36 3.78
C ASN A 27 7.31 4.72 3.86
N LEU A 28 7.18 5.39 5.01
CA LEU A 28 7.74 6.73 5.23
C LEU A 28 9.27 6.80 5.14
N LYS A 29 10.00 5.69 5.33
CA LYS A 29 11.47 5.67 5.22
C LYS A 29 11.96 5.65 3.77
N LEU A 30 11.13 5.15 2.86
CA LEU A 30 11.44 4.98 1.45
C LEU A 30 10.64 5.95 0.56
N THR A 31 9.69 6.66 1.16
CA THR A 31 8.96 7.76 0.54
C THR A 31 9.81 9.03 0.65
N GLY A 32 10.08 9.67 -0.50
CA GLY A 32 10.93 10.85 -0.55
C GLY A 32 10.98 11.49 -1.94
N GLY A 33 11.18 12.80 -1.99
CA GLY A 33 11.20 13.56 -3.25
C GLY A 33 9.87 13.51 -3.99
N THR A 34 9.87 12.86 -5.15
CA THR A 34 8.72 12.78 -6.07
C THR A 34 7.91 11.48 -5.96
N ALA A 35 8.36 10.48 -5.20
CA ALA A 35 7.75 9.15 -5.19
C ALA A 35 7.24 8.73 -3.79
N ASN A 36 6.03 8.18 -3.77
CA ASN A 36 5.47 7.45 -2.63
C ASN A 36 5.73 5.96 -2.81
N MET A 37 6.25 5.29 -1.78
CA MET A 37 6.43 3.84 -1.84
C MET A 37 5.49 3.13 -0.88
N TYR A 38 4.71 2.20 -1.41
CA TYR A 38 3.74 1.42 -0.66
C TYR A 38 4.26 -0.01 -0.48
N VAL A 39 4.17 -0.52 0.74
CA VAL A 39 4.53 -1.90 1.08
C VAL A 39 3.30 -2.62 1.61
N CYS A 40 3.16 -3.90 1.31
CA CYS A 40 2.10 -4.69 1.91
C CYS A 40 2.44 -4.95 3.37
N SER A 41 1.55 -4.52 4.27
CA SER A 41 1.39 -5.16 5.58
C SER A 41 0.91 -6.58 5.28
N THR A 42 1.76 -7.56 5.53
CA THR A 42 1.35 -8.97 5.52
C THR A 42 0.35 -9.18 6.65
N ILE A 43 -0.95 -8.99 6.36
CA ILE A 43 -2.05 -9.41 7.25
C ILE A 43 -2.04 -10.94 7.42
N THR A 44 -1.55 -11.67 6.43
CA THR A 44 -1.29 -13.10 6.57
C THR A 44 -0.07 -13.30 7.46
N LYS A 45 -0.28 -13.71 8.71
CA LYS A 45 0.75 -14.48 9.42
C LYS A 45 1.19 -15.59 8.48
N CYS A 46 2.47 -15.66 8.12
CA CYS A 46 3.07 -16.82 7.45
C CYS A 46 3.16 -17.99 8.45
N SER A 47 2.07 -18.32 9.12
CA SER A 47 1.95 -19.46 10.03
C SER A 47 0.69 -20.21 9.61
N PHE A 48 0.89 -21.27 8.84
CA PHE A 48 -0.05 -22.37 8.79
C PHE A 48 0.56 -23.48 9.66
N GLU A 49 -0.23 -24.05 10.56
CA GLU A 49 0.11 -25.33 11.17
C GLU A 49 -0.31 -26.41 10.16
N VAL A 50 0.61 -27.34 9.88
CA VAL A 50 0.35 -28.56 9.09
C VAL A 50 0.11 -29.70 10.06
#